data_AF-A0A7D3XLQ3-F1
#
_entry.id   AF-A0A7D3XLQ3-F1
#
_cell.length_a   1.000
_cell.length_b   1.000
_cell.length_c   1.000
_cell.angle_alpha   90.00
_cell.angle_beta   90.00
_cell.angle_gamma   90.00
#
_symmetry.space_group_name_H-M   'P 1'
#
loop_
_entity.id
_entity.type
_entity.pdbx_description
1 polymer ?
#
loop_
_entity_poly.entity_id
_entity_poly.type
_entity_poly.pdbx_seq_one_letter_code
_entity_poly.pdbx_strand_id
1 'polypeptide(L)'
;MSIILALVVFFLTSPINTFSQERTFKNKQGGKSSCIANDSLLSFLPKGTIINKRTKDKIYCFLPYNTKIQGYLCRGDENRGWETVFYANGKLALAWLAKPEDIQGVPCAPASFWTELFGGSAAVSFHVNGKLAKCKLSRDAIINGRSFEKGDLLSFDPKGRLILEK
;
A
#
# COMPACT_ATOMS: atom_id res chain seq x y z
N MET A 1 -16.08 74.57 -6.05
CA MET A 1 -15.03 73.99 -5.20
C MET A 1 -15.68 72.99 -4.26
N SER A 2 -15.43 71.69 -4.45
CA SER A 2 -15.65 70.66 -3.44
C SER A 2 -14.65 69.54 -3.71
N ILE A 3 -13.65 69.48 -2.85
CA ILE A 3 -12.59 68.47 -2.80
C ILE A 3 -13.13 67.36 -1.91
N ILE A 4 -13.36 66.16 -2.46
CA ILE A 4 -13.60 64.97 -1.66
C ILE A 4 -12.38 64.07 -1.79
N LEU A 5 -11.77 63.90 -0.62
CA LEU A 5 -10.51 63.26 -0.29
C LEU A 5 -10.57 61.75 -0.59
N ALA A 6 -9.71 61.28 -1.49
CA ALA A 6 -9.52 59.87 -1.76
C ALA A 6 -8.67 59.24 -0.64
N LEU A 7 -9.29 58.40 0.19
CA LEU A 7 -8.60 57.54 1.15
C LEU A 7 -8.09 56.29 0.43
N VAL A 8 -6.82 56.34 0.05
CA VAL A 8 -6.05 55.21 -0.46
C VAL A 8 -5.59 54.37 0.74
N VAL A 9 -6.16 53.18 0.89
CA VAL A 9 -5.64 52.17 1.84
C VAL A 9 -4.91 51.10 1.02
N PHE A 10 -3.59 51.22 0.99
CA PHE A 10 -2.67 50.17 0.57
C PHE A 10 -2.62 49.09 1.66
N PHE A 11 -3.13 47.89 1.39
CA PHE A 11 -2.69 46.69 2.08
C PHE A 11 -2.15 45.68 1.06
N LEU A 12 -0.82 45.62 1.04
CA LEU A 12 -0.02 44.55 0.47
C LEU A 12 -0.28 43.26 1.27
N THR A 13 -0.67 42.17 0.59
CA THR A 13 -0.07 40.82 0.69
C THR A 13 -0.79 39.83 -0.23
N SER A 14 -0.07 39.31 -1.22
CA SER A 14 -0.38 38.04 -1.92
C SER A 14 -0.09 36.85 -0.97
N PRO A 15 -0.38 35.56 -1.27
CA PRO A 15 -0.70 34.97 -2.59
C PRO A 15 -1.70 33.76 -2.58
N ILE A 16 -2.01 33.25 -3.79
CA ILE A 16 -2.36 31.85 -4.17
C ILE A 16 -3.50 31.16 -3.38
N ASN A 17 -4.58 30.78 -4.07
CA ASN A 17 -5.04 29.39 -4.00
C ASN A 17 -5.92 28.98 -5.19
N THR A 18 -5.41 27.99 -5.90
CA THR A 18 -6.03 27.17 -6.92
C THR A 18 -7.36 26.62 -6.42
N PHE A 19 -8.44 27.02 -7.09
CA PHE A 19 -9.76 26.42 -6.97
C PHE A 19 -9.70 25.01 -7.55
N SER A 20 -9.48 24.00 -6.71
CA SER A 20 -9.65 22.59 -7.06
C SER A 20 -11.01 22.13 -6.54
N GLN A 21 -11.94 21.94 -7.47
CA GLN A 21 -13.31 21.53 -7.25
C GLN A 21 -13.37 20.16 -6.56
N GLU A 22 -13.78 20.13 -5.29
CA GLU A 22 -14.04 18.89 -4.56
C GLU A 22 -15.24 18.16 -5.20
N ARG A 23 -14.95 17.10 -5.98
CA ARG A 23 -15.97 16.11 -6.34
C ARG A 23 -16.19 15.21 -5.13
N THR A 24 -17.27 15.48 -4.42
CA THR A 24 -17.78 14.65 -3.33
C THR A 24 -18.34 13.34 -3.90
N PHE A 25 -17.54 12.27 -3.85
CA PHE A 25 -18.05 10.91 -4.04
C PHE A 25 -18.71 10.43 -2.74
N LYS A 26 -20.05 10.51 -2.68
CA LYS A 26 -20.84 9.88 -1.61
C LYS A 26 -20.86 8.37 -1.83
N ASN A 27 -20.00 7.63 -1.12
CA ASN A 27 -20.15 6.18 -1.02
C ASN A 27 -21.06 5.82 0.16
N LYS A 28 -22.24 5.27 -0.18
CA LYS A 28 -23.14 4.59 0.74
C LYS A 28 -22.47 3.31 1.22
N GLN A 29 -21.86 3.35 2.41
CA GLN A 29 -21.83 2.25 3.38
C GLN A 29 -21.13 2.76 4.65
N GLY A 30 -21.85 2.70 5.78
CA GLY A 30 -21.46 3.28 7.07
C GLY A 30 -20.32 2.52 7.74
N GLY A 31 -19.09 2.70 7.25
CA GLY A 31 -17.86 2.38 7.97
C GLY A 31 -17.12 3.67 8.30
N LYS A 32 -16.95 3.98 9.59
CA LYS A 32 -16.11 5.08 10.06
C LYS A 32 -14.69 4.89 9.52
N SER A 33 -14.32 5.56 8.42
CA SER A 33 -12.93 5.73 8.02
C SER A 33 -12.28 6.68 9.02
N SER A 34 -11.62 6.15 10.05
CA SER A 34 -10.79 6.97 10.92
C SER A 34 -9.52 7.33 10.16
N CYS A 35 -9.41 8.60 9.77
CA CYS A 35 -8.14 9.23 9.45
C CYS A 35 -7.17 8.96 10.61
N ILE A 36 -5.93 8.61 10.29
CA ILE A 36 -4.91 8.18 11.26
C ILE A 36 -4.66 9.29 12.28
N ALA A 37 -5.27 9.16 13.47
CA ALA A 37 -4.94 9.95 14.63
C ALA A 37 -3.84 9.21 15.39
N ASN A 38 -2.60 9.69 15.24
CA ASN A 38 -1.46 9.42 16.13
C ASN A 38 -1.30 7.96 16.61
N ASP A 39 -0.92 7.07 15.70
CA ASP A 39 -0.26 5.83 16.07
C ASP A 39 1.20 5.96 15.64
N SER A 40 2.14 6.17 16.57
CA SER A 40 3.57 6.37 16.27
C SER A 40 4.15 5.24 15.41
N LEU A 41 3.53 4.06 15.53
CA LEU A 41 3.82 2.85 14.77
C LEU A 41 3.51 2.97 13.27
N LEU A 42 2.62 3.88 12.87
CA LEU A 42 2.18 4.10 11.49
C LEU A 42 2.59 5.48 10.96
N SER A 43 3.46 6.18 11.67
CA SER A 43 4.00 7.49 11.27
C SER A 43 4.72 7.45 9.91
N PHE A 44 5.20 6.27 9.49
CA PHE A 44 5.84 6.07 8.19
C PHE A 44 4.86 5.98 7.02
N LEU A 45 3.55 5.87 7.28
CA LEU A 45 2.55 5.77 6.22
C LEU A 45 2.27 7.14 5.58
N PRO A 46 2.04 7.19 4.26
CA PRO A 46 1.76 8.43 3.57
C PRO A 46 0.44 9.04 4.07
N LYS A 47 0.37 10.38 4.04
CA LYS A 47 -0.87 11.10 4.27
C LYS A 47 -1.93 10.64 3.26
N GLY A 48 -3.13 10.36 3.76
CA GLY A 48 -4.22 9.79 2.96
C GLY A 48 -4.34 8.26 3.05
N THR A 49 -3.46 7.58 3.79
CA THR A 49 -3.66 6.17 4.12
C THR A 49 -4.89 5.98 5.00
N ILE A 50 -5.71 5.01 4.65
CA ILE A 50 -6.97 4.73 5.34
C ILE A 50 -6.91 3.36 5.96
N ILE A 51 -7.18 3.29 7.27
CA ILE A 51 -7.27 2.04 8.00
C ILE A 51 -8.69 1.50 7.80
N ASN A 52 -8.79 0.35 7.15
CA ASN A 52 -10.05 -0.36 6.93
C ASN A 52 -10.49 -1.07 8.21
N LYS A 53 -9.57 -1.85 8.79
CA LYS A 53 -9.82 -2.66 9.99
C LYS A 53 -8.55 -2.78 10.82
N ARG A 54 -8.70 -2.80 12.13
CA ARG A 54 -7.65 -3.17 13.08
C ARG A 54 -8.10 -4.37 13.90
N THR A 55 -7.25 -5.37 13.99
CA THR A 55 -7.39 -6.51 14.91
C THR A 55 -6.26 -6.45 15.93
N LYS A 56 -6.28 -7.35 16.91
CA LYS A 56 -5.24 -7.43 17.96
C LYS A 56 -3.83 -7.58 17.36
N ASP A 57 -3.71 -8.34 16.27
CA ASP A 57 -2.42 -8.72 15.71
C ASP A 57 -2.15 -8.11 14.33
N LYS A 58 -3.17 -7.58 13.65
CA LYS A 58 -3.06 -7.07 12.27
C LYS A 58 -3.79 -5.75 12.05
N ILE A 59 -3.26 -4.94 11.16
CA ILE A 59 -3.81 -3.64 10.74
C ILE A 59 -3.97 -3.70 9.23
N TYR A 60 -5.19 -3.52 8.76
CA TYR A 60 -5.57 -3.55 7.35
C TYR A 60 -5.77 -2.12 6.88
N CYS A 61 -5.05 -1.72 5.84
CA CYS A 61 -5.10 -0.35 5.34
C CYS A 61 -4.98 -0.27 3.82
N PHE A 62 -5.51 0.81 3.26
CA PHE A 62 -5.42 1.14 1.85
C PHE A 62 -4.46 2.30 1.66
N LEU A 63 -3.44 2.09 0.85
CA LEU A 63 -2.48 3.11 0.49
C LEU A 63 -3.05 3.98 -0.65
N PRO A 64 -2.94 5.31 -0.58
CA PRO A 64 -3.47 6.20 -1.60
C PRO A 64 -2.66 6.15 -2.90
N TYR A 65 -1.37 5.83 -2.82
CA TYR A 65 -0.45 5.71 -3.95
C TYR A 65 0.65 4.71 -3.65
N ASN A 66 1.38 4.30 -4.69
CA ASN A 66 2.51 3.38 -4.55
C ASN A 66 3.54 3.92 -3.55
N THR A 67 3.80 3.15 -2.51
CA THR A 67 4.60 3.60 -1.36
C THR A 67 5.68 2.58 -1.07
N LYS A 68 6.91 3.05 -0.88
CA LYS A 68 8.01 2.19 -0.47
C LYS A 68 7.94 1.93 1.04
N ILE A 69 7.70 0.68 1.41
CA ILE A 69 7.57 0.24 2.81
C ILE A 69 8.59 -0.89 3.04
N GLN A 70 9.48 -0.70 4.00
CA GLN A 70 10.56 -1.67 4.35
C GLN A 70 11.44 -2.09 3.17
N GLY A 71 11.60 -1.20 2.18
CA GLY A 71 12.38 -1.48 0.98
C GLY A 71 11.54 -1.92 -0.22
N TYR A 72 10.31 -2.38 -0.01
CA TYR A 72 9.44 -2.92 -1.05
C TYR A 72 8.45 -1.89 -1.58
N LEU A 73 8.27 -1.84 -2.91
CA LEU A 73 7.29 -0.93 -3.51
C LEU A 73 5.88 -1.52 -3.43
N CYS A 74 5.17 -1.16 -2.35
CA CYS A 74 3.79 -1.56 -2.13
C CYS A 74 2.86 -0.75 -3.03
N ARG A 75 1.91 -1.43 -3.66
CA ARG A 75 0.92 -0.86 -4.56
C ARG A 75 -0.17 -0.16 -3.74
N GLY A 76 -0.42 1.09 -4.12
CA GLY A 76 -1.54 1.87 -3.65
C GLY A 76 -2.26 2.48 -4.84
N ASP A 77 -3.54 2.73 -4.67
CA ASP A 77 -4.36 3.37 -5.70
C ASP A 77 -5.41 4.26 -5.03
N GLU A 78 -5.76 5.35 -5.70
CA GLU A 78 -6.77 6.30 -5.23
C GLU A 78 -8.13 5.62 -5.09
N ASN A 79 -8.39 4.61 -5.94
CA ASN A 79 -9.60 3.77 -5.89
C ASN A 79 -9.58 2.72 -4.77
N ARG A 80 -8.50 2.63 -3.99
CA ARG A 80 -8.37 1.73 -2.83
C ARG A 80 -8.61 0.26 -3.16
N GLY A 81 -8.20 -0.17 -4.35
CA GLY A 81 -8.34 -1.57 -4.78
C GLY A 81 -7.37 -2.53 -4.10
N TRP A 82 -6.29 -2.02 -3.50
CA TRP A 82 -5.17 -2.84 -3.00
C TRP A 82 -5.00 -2.67 -1.49
N GLU A 83 -5.37 -3.70 -0.73
CA GLU A 83 -5.25 -3.69 0.74
C GLU A 83 -3.84 -4.13 1.15
N THR A 84 -3.16 -3.30 1.95
CA THR A 84 -1.88 -3.62 2.59
C THR A 84 -2.14 -3.94 4.06
N VAL A 85 -1.54 -5.02 4.55
CA VAL A 85 -1.72 -5.49 5.93
C VAL A 85 -0.39 -5.43 6.66
N PHE A 86 -0.44 -4.89 7.87
CA PHE A 86 0.67 -4.85 8.81
C PHE A 86 0.37 -5.72 10.02
N TYR A 87 1.41 -6.22 10.65
CA TYR A 87 1.34 -6.78 12.00
C TYR A 87 1.28 -5.65 13.03
N ALA A 88 0.81 -5.95 14.24
CA ALA A 88 0.77 -5.00 15.36
C ALA A 88 2.16 -4.48 15.76
N ASN A 89 3.24 -5.15 15.36
CA ASN A 89 4.62 -4.70 15.54
C ASN A 89 5.12 -3.74 14.43
N GLY A 90 4.26 -3.35 13.48
CA GLY A 90 4.58 -2.48 12.35
C GLY A 90 5.25 -3.18 11.17
N LYS A 91 5.46 -4.51 11.24
CA LYS A 91 6.01 -5.27 10.12
C LYS A 91 4.97 -5.53 9.05
N LEU A 92 5.41 -5.59 7.80
CA LEU A 92 4.54 -5.95 6.69
C LEU A 92 4.06 -7.40 6.88
N ALA A 93 2.76 -7.63 6.73
CA ALA A 93 2.14 -8.95 6.80
C ALA A 93 1.65 -9.39 5.43
N LEU A 94 1.09 -8.46 4.67
CA LEU A 94 0.65 -8.67 3.30
C LEU A 94 0.84 -7.37 2.51
N ALA A 95 1.40 -7.48 1.31
CA ALA A 95 1.51 -6.36 0.38
C ALA A 95 1.33 -6.81 -1.05
N TRP A 96 0.75 -5.91 -1.84
CA TRP A 96 0.68 -6.02 -3.28
C TRP A 96 1.86 -5.28 -3.85
N LEU A 97 2.70 -5.92 -4.68
CA LEU A 97 3.84 -5.23 -5.27
C LEU A 97 3.42 -4.44 -6.50
N ALA A 98 3.87 -3.20 -6.63
CA ALA A 98 3.58 -2.39 -7.82
C ALA A 98 4.40 -2.82 -9.05
N LYS A 99 5.56 -3.45 -8.82
CA LYS A 99 6.49 -3.92 -9.84
C LYS A 99 7.09 -5.27 -9.39
N PRO A 100 7.64 -6.08 -10.31
CA PRO A 100 8.38 -7.27 -9.90
C PRO A 100 9.56 -6.90 -9.02
N GLU A 101 9.73 -7.59 -7.90
CA GLU A 101 10.85 -7.40 -6.97
C GLU A 101 11.38 -8.75 -6.47
N ASP A 102 12.70 -8.87 -6.36
CA ASP A 102 13.36 -10.03 -5.79
C ASP A 102 13.35 -9.94 -4.25
N ILE A 103 12.59 -10.81 -3.60
CA ILE A 103 12.49 -10.86 -2.13
C ILE A 103 13.21 -12.11 -1.65
N GLN A 104 14.33 -11.95 -0.95
CA GLN A 104 15.16 -13.07 -0.45
C GLN A 104 15.59 -14.05 -1.56
N GLY A 105 15.87 -13.53 -2.76
CA GLY A 105 16.24 -14.32 -3.93
C GLY A 105 15.06 -14.96 -4.68
N VAL A 106 13.82 -14.65 -4.28
CA VAL A 106 12.60 -15.13 -4.95
C VAL A 106 12.01 -13.98 -5.79
N PRO A 107 11.91 -14.13 -7.13
CA PRO A 107 11.39 -13.07 -8.00
C PRO A 107 9.87 -13.00 -7.90
N CYS A 108 9.35 -12.08 -7.08
CA CYS A 108 7.92 -11.94 -6.84
C CYS A 108 7.22 -11.14 -7.93
N ALA A 109 6.05 -11.61 -8.34
CA ALA A 109 5.20 -10.99 -9.34
C ALA A 109 4.55 -9.70 -8.80
N PRO A 110 4.39 -8.68 -9.65
CA PRO A 110 3.57 -7.54 -9.32
C PRO A 110 2.08 -7.92 -9.25
N ALA A 111 1.34 -7.10 -8.52
CA ALA A 111 -0.11 -7.08 -8.56
C ALA A 111 -0.59 -6.60 -9.93
N SER A 112 -1.19 -7.52 -10.68
CA SER A 112 -1.77 -7.24 -11.99
C SER A 112 -3.15 -7.87 -12.11
N PHE A 113 -4.02 -7.26 -12.93
CA PHE A 113 -5.38 -7.75 -13.20
C PHE A 113 -5.38 -9.23 -13.62
N TRP A 114 -4.44 -9.61 -14.49
CA TRP A 114 -4.29 -11.00 -14.93
C TRP A 114 -3.90 -11.95 -13.81
N THR A 115 -3.06 -11.50 -12.86
CA THR A 115 -2.64 -12.34 -11.74
C THR A 115 -3.79 -12.62 -10.79
N GLU A 116 -4.64 -11.62 -10.52
CA GLU A 116 -5.85 -11.79 -9.71
C GLU A 116 -6.92 -12.63 -10.42
N LEU A 117 -7.12 -12.43 -11.72
CA LEU A 117 -8.17 -13.09 -12.48
C LEU A 117 -7.86 -14.57 -12.76
N PHE A 118 -6.58 -14.94 -12.94
CA PHE A 118 -6.21 -16.26 -13.46
C PHE A 118 -5.32 -17.14 -12.57
N GLY A 119 -4.83 -16.68 -11.41
CA GLY A 119 -3.92 -17.58 -10.67
C GLY A 119 -3.66 -17.28 -9.22
N GLY A 120 -4.71 -16.97 -8.47
CA GLY A 120 -4.61 -16.74 -7.03
C GLY A 120 -3.95 -15.40 -6.71
N SER A 121 -4.34 -14.83 -5.57
CA SER A 121 -3.92 -13.50 -5.12
C SER A 121 -2.41 -13.27 -5.35
N ALA A 122 -2.08 -12.21 -6.11
CA ALA A 122 -0.72 -11.75 -6.33
C ALA A 122 -0.09 -11.11 -5.07
N ALA A 123 -0.81 -11.15 -3.96
CA ALA A 123 -0.36 -10.61 -2.70
C ALA A 123 0.85 -11.40 -2.20
N VAL A 124 1.90 -10.65 -1.90
CA VAL A 124 3.06 -11.17 -1.17
C VAL A 124 2.74 -11.13 0.31
N SER A 125 2.76 -12.29 0.94
CA SER A 125 2.60 -12.41 2.40
C SER A 125 3.95 -12.59 3.07
N PHE A 126 4.09 -12.01 4.25
CA PHE A 126 5.29 -12.07 5.08
C PHE A 126 4.93 -12.65 6.45
N HIS A 127 5.89 -13.31 7.07
CA HIS A 127 5.80 -13.78 8.45
C HIS A 127 6.05 -12.63 9.42
N VAL A 128 5.67 -12.80 10.70
CA VAL A 128 5.89 -11.80 11.77
C VAL A 128 7.36 -11.43 11.93
N ASN A 129 8.28 -12.32 11.56
CA ASN A 129 9.72 -12.05 11.58
C ASN A 129 10.20 -11.17 10.41
N GLY A 130 9.38 -10.96 9.37
CA GLY A 130 9.69 -10.23 8.15
C GLY A 130 10.18 -11.12 7.00
N LYS A 131 10.23 -12.45 7.19
CA LYS A 131 10.57 -13.38 6.12
C LYS A 131 9.41 -13.57 5.15
N LEU A 132 9.73 -13.95 3.92
CA LEU A 132 8.72 -14.25 2.91
C LEU A 132 7.90 -15.45 3.39
N ALA A 133 6.58 -15.33 3.34
CA ALA A 133 5.66 -16.41 3.69
C ALA A 133 4.98 -16.98 2.45
N LYS A 134 4.58 -16.11 1.52
CA LYS A 134 3.92 -16.53 0.29
C LYS A 134 4.17 -15.52 -0.81
N CYS A 135 4.46 -16.00 -2.02
CA CYS A 135 4.65 -15.13 -3.18
C CYS A 135 4.47 -15.92 -4.47
N LYS A 136 3.94 -15.24 -5.48
CA LYS A 136 3.80 -15.76 -6.83
C LYS A 136 5.01 -15.37 -7.68
N LEU A 137 5.52 -16.28 -8.49
CA LEU A 137 6.70 -16.02 -9.31
C LEU A 137 6.41 -15.13 -10.53
N SER A 138 7.28 -14.16 -10.76
CA SER A 138 7.23 -13.28 -11.94
C SER A 138 7.87 -13.88 -13.19
N ARG A 139 8.80 -14.82 -12.99
CA ARG A 139 9.61 -15.50 -13.99
C ARG A 139 10.08 -16.84 -13.45
N ASP A 140 10.56 -17.69 -14.35
CA ASP A 140 11.14 -18.97 -13.98
C ASP A 140 12.36 -18.76 -13.08
N ALA A 141 12.45 -19.56 -12.03
CA ALA A 141 13.49 -19.42 -11.02
C ALA A 141 13.82 -20.77 -10.36
N ILE A 142 15.10 -20.93 -10.03
CA ILE A 142 15.56 -22.09 -9.26
C ILE A 142 15.64 -21.68 -7.79
N ILE A 143 14.77 -22.25 -6.96
CA ILE A 143 14.70 -21.95 -5.52
C ILE A 143 14.97 -23.23 -4.75
N ASN A 144 15.99 -23.21 -3.88
CA ASN A 144 16.46 -24.38 -3.13
C ASN A 144 16.75 -25.60 -4.03
N GLY A 145 17.32 -25.38 -5.23
CA GLY A 145 17.65 -26.44 -6.18
C GLY A 145 16.46 -27.04 -6.94
N ARG A 146 15.26 -26.47 -6.80
CA ARG A 146 14.07 -26.86 -7.58
C ARG A 146 13.72 -25.76 -8.58
N SER A 147 13.40 -26.16 -9.81
CA SER A 147 12.92 -25.24 -10.84
C SER A 147 11.43 -24.98 -10.66
N PHE A 148 11.03 -23.73 -10.78
CA PHE A 148 9.63 -23.28 -10.76
C PHE A 148 9.37 -22.40 -11.96
N GLU A 149 8.14 -22.48 -12.46
CA GLU A 149 7.71 -21.73 -13.63
C GLU A 149 7.07 -20.40 -13.20
N LYS A 150 7.09 -19.44 -14.13
CA LYS A 150 6.38 -18.19 -13.98
C LYS A 150 4.91 -18.45 -13.63
N GLY A 151 4.47 -17.83 -12.55
CA GLY A 151 3.09 -17.93 -12.07
C GLY A 151 2.88 -18.96 -10.98
N ASP A 152 3.89 -19.78 -10.66
CA ASP A 152 3.83 -20.69 -9.51
C ASP A 152 3.70 -19.89 -8.20
N LEU A 153 2.82 -20.38 -7.32
CA LEU A 153 2.56 -19.80 -6.01
C LEU A 153 3.37 -20.57 -4.96
N LEU A 154 4.40 -19.93 -4.44
CA LEU A 154 5.30 -20.54 -3.46
C LEU A 154 4.94 -20.11 -2.05
N SER A 155 4.87 -21.09 -1.15
CA SER A 155 4.71 -20.86 0.29
C SER A 155 6.00 -21.22 1.03
N PHE A 156 6.31 -20.51 2.10
CA PHE A 156 7.53 -20.62 2.87
C PHE A 156 7.22 -20.68 4.37
N ASP A 157 8.02 -21.46 5.11
CA ASP A 157 8.03 -21.57 6.57
C ASP A 157 8.59 -20.27 7.20
N PRO A 158 8.33 -19.92 8.48
CA PRO A 158 9.01 -18.81 9.16
C PRO A 158 10.54 -18.94 9.20
N LYS A 159 11.09 -20.13 8.93
CA LYS A 159 12.54 -20.33 8.77
C LYS A 159 13.06 -19.92 7.39
N GLY A 160 12.20 -19.72 6.40
CA GLY A 160 12.55 -19.45 4.99
C GLY A 160 12.68 -20.72 4.15
N ARG A 161 12.16 -21.86 4.64
CA ARG A 161 12.15 -23.12 3.89
C ARG A 161 10.91 -23.19 3.03
N LEU A 162 11.06 -23.65 1.79
CA LEU A 162 9.93 -23.79 0.87
C LEU A 162 9.00 -24.92 1.32
N ILE A 163 7.73 -24.59 1.53
CA ILE A 163 6.63 -25.52 1.79
C ILE A 163 5.76 -25.47 0.55
N LEU A 164 5.97 -26.38 -0.39
CA LEU A 164 5.11 -26.43 -1.59
C LEU A 164 3.72 -26.87 -1.17
N GLU A 165 2.75 -25.99 -1.36
CA GLU A 165 1.33 -26.32 -1.25
C GLU A 165 0.83 -26.54 -2.69
N LYS A 166 0.44 -27.77 -2.98
CA LYS A 166 0.12 -28.26 -4.33
C LYS A 166 -1.32 -27.94 -4.69
#